data_AF-A0A2A4R281-F1
#
_entry.id   AF-A0A2A4R281-F1
#
_cell.length_a   1.000
_cell.length_b   1.000
_cell.length_c   1.000
_cell.angle_alpha   90.00
_cell.angle_beta   90.00
_cell.angle_gamma   90.00
#
_symmetry.space_group_name_H-M   'P 1'
#
loop_
_entity.id
_entity.type
_entity.pdbx_description
1 polymer ?
#
loop_
_entity_poly.entity_id
_entity_poly.type
_entity_poly.pdbx_seq_one_letter_code
_entity_poly.pdbx_strand_id
1 'polypeptide(L)'
;MKRKVSVFLVLLVSCFYVTTSFASELKRESNIPTPNHLAQEQLSNQFLSLKIMLVKLRKLMFSLKDIDELEAIGLSHDDVDIMRSTLLAKINQTKLHALVLIRRL
;
A
#
# COMPACT_ATOMS: atom_id res chain seq x y z
N MET A 1 -22.22 -54.66 -6.19
CA MET A 1 -21.39 -53.59 -6.82
C MET A 1 -22.22 -52.32 -7.00
N LYS A 2 -22.31 -51.42 -6.01
CA LYS A 2 -23.11 -50.16 -6.08
C LYS A 2 -22.55 -49.01 -5.21
N ARG A 3 -21.25 -48.70 -5.27
CA ARG A 3 -20.65 -47.57 -4.52
C ARG A 3 -19.70 -46.67 -5.33
N LYS A 4 -19.61 -46.85 -6.65
CA LYS A 4 -18.69 -46.05 -7.50
C LYS A 4 -19.34 -44.79 -8.11
N VAL A 5 -20.68 -44.73 -8.18
CA VAL A 5 -21.41 -43.64 -8.83
C VAL A 5 -21.40 -42.35 -8.00
N SER A 6 -21.42 -42.44 -6.67
CA SER A 6 -21.50 -41.26 -5.79
C SER A 6 -20.23 -40.41 -5.81
N VAL A 7 -19.04 -41.04 -5.86
CA VAL A 7 -17.75 -40.31 -5.91
C VAL A 7 -17.56 -39.62 -7.27
N PHE A 8 -18.00 -40.26 -8.35
CA PHE A 8 -17.90 -39.71 -9.70
C PHE A 8 -18.81 -38.49 -9.89
N LEU A 9 -20.01 -38.52 -9.29
CA LEU A 9 -20.94 -37.39 -9.31
C LEU A 9 -20.40 -36.18 -8.52
N VAL A 10 -19.77 -36.41 -7.36
CA VAL A 10 -19.15 -35.35 -6.55
C VAL A 10 -17.96 -34.71 -7.28
N LEU A 11 -17.14 -35.51 -7.98
CA LEU A 11 -16.03 -35.00 -8.80
C LEU A 11 -16.51 -34.18 -9.99
N LEU A 12 -17.59 -34.57 -10.65
CA LEU A 12 -18.14 -33.80 -11.77
C LEU A 12 -18.74 -32.46 -11.31
N VAL A 13 -19.41 -32.42 -10.17
CA VAL A 13 -19.96 -31.18 -9.61
C VAL A 13 -18.85 -30.21 -9.18
N SER A 14 -17.77 -30.69 -8.55
CA SER A 14 -16.64 -29.81 -8.21
C SER A 14 -15.91 -29.30 -9.46
N CYS A 15 -15.75 -30.15 -10.49
CA CYS A 15 -15.13 -29.76 -11.74
C CYS A 15 -15.96 -28.70 -12.49
N PHE A 16 -17.30 -28.79 -12.44
CA PHE A 16 -18.20 -27.80 -13.04
C PHE A 16 -18.19 -26.45 -12.30
N TYR A 17 -18.05 -26.45 -10.98
CA TYR A 17 -17.88 -25.22 -10.20
C TYR A 17 -16.53 -24.53 -10.47
N VAL A 18 -15.47 -25.31 -10.71
CA VAL A 18 -14.14 -24.77 -11.03
C VAL A 18 -14.10 -24.20 -12.45
N THR A 19 -14.74 -24.84 -13.44
CA THR A 19 -14.78 -24.32 -14.82
C THR A 19 -15.70 -23.11 -14.99
N THR A 20 -16.81 -23.03 -14.26
CA THR A 20 -17.67 -21.83 -14.27
C THR A 20 -17.00 -20.61 -13.61
N SER A 21 -16.14 -20.83 -12.59
CA SER A 21 -15.32 -19.77 -12.00
C SER A 21 -14.28 -19.22 -12.99
N PHE A 22 -13.70 -20.08 -13.83
CA PHE A 22 -12.72 -19.67 -14.86
C PHE A 22 -13.34 -19.10 -16.15
N ALA A 23 -14.57 -19.48 -16.48
CA ALA A 23 -15.28 -18.99 -17.67
C ALA A 23 -15.86 -17.57 -17.50
N SER A 24 -15.85 -17.03 -16.28
CA SER A 24 -16.34 -15.68 -15.98
C SER A 24 -15.35 -14.58 -16.39
N GLU A 25 -14.14 -14.92 -16.83
CA GLU A 25 -13.04 -13.97 -17.05
C GLU A 25 -12.83 -13.56 -18.53
N LEU A 26 -13.66 -14.04 -19.46
CA LEU A 26 -13.60 -13.66 -20.88
C LEU A 26 -14.62 -12.59 -21.30
N LYS A 27 -15.34 -11.98 -20.35
CA LYS A 27 -16.07 -10.74 -20.60
C LYS A 27 -15.24 -9.52 -20.18
N ARG A 28 -13.99 -9.46 -20.62
CA ARG A 28 -13.21 -8.22 -20.56
C ARG A 28 -13.64 -7.36 -21.74
N GLU A 29 -14.73 -6.64 -21.49
CA GLU A 29 -15.19 -5.48 -22.22
C GLU A 29 -13.98 -4.64 -22.63
N SER A 30 -13.79 -4.45 -23.94
CA SER A 30 -12.79 -3.55 -24.49
C SER A 30 -13.24 -2.11 -24.26
N ASN A 31 -13.36 -1.70 -23.00
CA ASN A 31 -13.34 -0.30 -22.61
C ASN A 31 -11.89 0.14 -22.73
N ILE A 32 -11.49 0.50 -23.96
CA ILE A 32 -10.27 1.28 -24.16
C ILE A 32 -10.46 2.51 -23.27
N PRO A 33 -9.67 2.67 -22.19
CA PRO A 33 -9.80 3.85 -21.35
C PRO A 33 -9.47 5.02 -22.27
N THR A 34 -10.44 5.92 -22.47
CA THR A 34 -10.17 7.19 -23.12
C THR A 34 -8.96 7.82 -22.40
N PRO A 35 -8.01 8.45 -23.11
CA PRO A 35 -6.76 8.94 -22.54
C PRO A 35 -6.97 9.83 -21.29
N ASN A 36 -8.12 10.49 -21.21
CA ASN A 36 -8.55 11.28 -20.06
C ASN A 36 -8.76 10.47 -18.78
N HIS A 37 -9.26 9.22 -18.85
CA HIS A 37 -9.47 8.37 -17.68
C HIS A 37 -8.15 7.86 -17.10
N LEU A 38 -7.20 7.47 -17.96
CA LEU A 38 -5.85 7.06 -17.56
C LEU A 38 -5.07 8.21 -16.91
N ALA A 39 -5.15 9.42 -17.48
CA ALA A 39 -4.53 10.61 -16.91
C ALA A 39 -5.17 10.98 -15.55
N GLN A 40 -6.48 10.86 -15.41
CA GLN A 40 -7.20 11.18 -14.18
C GLN A 40 -6.93 10.15 -13.06
N GLU A 41 -6.81 8.87 -13.40
CA GLU A 41 -6.42 7.82 -12.45
C GLU A 41 -4.95 8.01 -11.99
N GLN A 42 -4.04 8.33 -12.90
CA GLN A 42 -2.65 8.65 -12.56
C GLN A 42 -2.56 9.86 -11.63
N LEU A 43 -3.30 10.94 -11.92
CA LEU A 43 -3.33 12.14 -11.09
C LEU A 43 -3.90 11.83 -9.69
N SER A 44 -5.00 11.08 -9.61
CA SER A 44 -5.59 10.62 -8.35
C SER A 44 -4.59 9.83 -7.50
N ASN A 45 -3.87 8.89 -8.12
CA ASN A 45 -2.85 8.08 -7.46
C ASN A 45 -1.66 8.92 -6.97
N GLN A 46 -1.27 9.96 -7.72
CA GLN A 46 -0.23 10.90 -7.30
C GLN A 46 -0.68 11.74 -6.09
N PHE A 47 -1.92 12.24 -6.08
CA PHE A 47 -2.49 12.94 -4.92
C PHE A 47 -2.61 12.04 -3.69
N LEU A 48 -3.02 10.79 -3.86
CA LEU A 48 -3.06 9.81 -2.77
C LEU A 48 -1.66 9.57 -2.20
N SER A 49 -0.65 9.41 -3.07
CA SER A 49 0.74 9.23 -2.68
C SER A 49 1.28 10.45 -1.91
N LEU A 50 0.93 11.66 -2.35
CA LEU A 50 1.29 12.89 -1.65
C LEU A 50 0.62 12.97 -0.27
N LYS A 51 -0.67 12.64 -0.15
CA LYS A 51 -1.38 12.61 1.12
C LYS A 51 -0.71 11.64 2.10
N ILE A 52 -0.33 10.45 1.64
CA ILE A 52 0.38 9.46 2.46
C ILE A 52 1.73 10.00 2.93
N MET A 53 2.50 10.67 2.04
CA MET A 53 3.77 11.30 2.41
C MET A 53 3.62 12.35 3.50
N LEU A 54 2.60 13.22 3.40
CA LEU A 54 2.34 14.25 4.40
C LEU A 54 1.96 13.65 5.75
N VAL A 55 1.15 12.58 5.76
CA VAL A 55 0.83 11.84 6.99
C VAL A 55 2.08 11.22 7.61
N LYS A 56 2.97 10.63 6.79
CA LYS A 56 4.25 10.08 7.27
C LYS A 56 5.14 11.15 7.87
N LEU A 57 5.29 12.30 7.21
CA LEU A 57 6.04 13.44 7.75
C LEU A 57 5.51 13.86 9.11
N ARG A 58 4.19 14.01 9.25
CA ARG A 58 3.58 14.36 10.53
C ARG A 58 3.90 13.34 11.63
N LYS A 59 3.79 12.04 11.32
CA LYS A 59 4.14 10.98 12.27
C LYS A 59 5.60 11.04 12.70
N LEU A 60 6.52 11.23 11.75
CA LEU A 60 7.95 11.36 12.05
C LEU A 60 8.25 12.57 12.95
N MET A 61 7.55 13.69 12.77
CA MET A 61 7.69 14.84 13.68
C MET A 61 7.18 14.54 15.09
N PHE A 62 6.08 13.81 15.22
CA PHE A 62 5.62 13.36 16.55
C PHE A 62 6.60 12.41 17.21
N SER A 63 7.16 11.44 16.46
CA SER A 63 8.19 10.56 16.98
C SER A 63 9.46 11.31 17.42
N LEU A 64 9.74 12.50 16.87
CA LEU A 64 10.85 13.33 17.33
C LEU A 64 10.59 13.90 18.73
N LYS A 65 9.34 14.32 19.01
CA LYS A 65 8.91 14.74 20.36
C LYS A 65 8.96 13.58 21.35
N ASP A 66 8.55 12.39 20.91
CA ASP A 66 8.58 11.20 21.76
C ASP A 66 10.03 10.86 22.17
N ILE A 67 11.01 11.07 21.29
CA ILE A 67 12.44 10.87 21.61
C ILE A 67 12.90 11.82 22.72
N ASP A 68 12.46 13.09 22.69
CA ASP A 68 12.78 14.05 23.75
C ASP A 68 12.14 13.64 25.09
N GLU A 69 10.94 13.04 25.06
CA GLU A 69 10.30 12.45 26.24
C GLU A 69 11.07 11.21 26.75
N LEU A 70 11.65 10.40 25.86
CA LEU A 70 12.49 9.26 26.24
C LEU A 70 13.77 9.71 26.96
N GLU A 71 14.39 10.81 26.53
CA GLU A 71 15.52 11.42 27.23
C GLU A 71 15.12 11.85 28.66
N ALA A 72 13.96 12.49 28.80
CA ALA A 72 13.45 12.97 30.09
C ALA A 72 13.16 11.84 31.09
N ILE A 73 12.80 10.64 30.63
CA ILE A 73 12.58 9.47 31.49
C ILE A 73 13.85 8.63 31.74
N GLY A 74 15.00 9.07 31.22
CA GLY A 74 16.30 8.49 31.53
C GLY A 74 16.93 7.62 30.43
N LEU A 75 16.51 7.73 29.17
CA LEU A 75 17.28 7.18 28.05
C LEU A 75 18.64 7.91 27.94
N SER A 76 19.69 7.20 27.52
CA SER A 76 21.02 7.80 27.41
C SER A 76 21.02 8.91 26.34
N HIS A 77 21.69 10.02 26.63
CA HIS A 77 21.78 11.15 25.71
C HIS A 77 22.39 10.73 24.36
N ASP A 78 23.42 9.87 24.39
CA ASP A 78 24.07 9.36 23.18
C ASP A 78 23.10 8.57 22.30
N ASP A 79 22.26 7.71 22.88
CA ASP A 79 21.23 6.97 22.14
C ASP A 79 20.15 7.89 21.57
N VAL A 80 19.70 8.87 22.38
CA VAL A 80 18.72 9.89 21.97
C VAL A 80 19.23 10.67 20.77
N ASP A 81 20.50 11.08 20.77
CA ASP A 81 21.09 11.85 19.68
C ASP A 81 21.26 11.02 18.40
N ILE A 82 21.62 9.74 18.51
CA ILE A 82 21.63 8.81 17.37
C ILE A 82 20.22 8.64 16.80
N MET A 83 19.21 8.48 17.65
CA MET A 83 17.82 8.37 17.23
C MET A 83 17.32 9.66 16.57
N ARG A 84 17.60 10.83 17.17
CA ARG A 84 17.22 12.15 16.67
C ARG A 84 17.84 12.42 15.31
N SER A 85 19.16 12.19 15.16
CA SER A 85 19.87 12.36 13.88
C SER A 85 19.34 11.44 12.78
N THR A 86 19.09 10.16 13.11
CA THR A 86 18.50 9.19 12.18
C THR A 86 17.09 9.60 11.75
N LEU A 87 16.27 10.06 12.69
CA LEU A 87 14.89 10.46 12.43
C LEU A 87 14.85 11.76 11.60
N LEU A 88 15.73 12.72 11.87
CA LEU A 88 15.91 13.93 11.06
C LEU A 88 16.33 13.60 9.63
N ALA A 89 17.26 12.65 9.44
CA ALA A 89 17.64 12.19 8.11
C ALA A 89 16.43 11.61 7.35
N LYS A 90 15.60 10.80 8.02
CA LYS A 90 14.39 10.22 7.44
C LYS A 90 13.29 11.25 7.14
N ILE A 91 13.13 12.26 7.98
CA ILE A 91 12.25 13.41 7.72
C ILE A 91 12.71 14.13 6.45
N ASN A 92 14.01 14.42 6.34
CA ASN A 92 14.57 15.09 5.17
C ASN A 92 14.37 14.26 3.88
N GLN A 93 14.62 12.95 3.92
CA GLN A 93 14.35 12.07 2.80
C GLN A 93 12.87 12.09 2.39
N THR A 94 11.97 11.96 3.36
CA THR A 94 10.52 11.96 3.11
C THR A 94 10.06 13.31 2.55
N LYS A 95 10.61 14.42 3.04
CA LYS A 95 10.37 15.78 2.53
C LYS A 95 10.79 15.91 1.07
N LEU A 96 11.99 15.44 0.73
CA LEU A 96 12.48 15.47 -0.64
C LEU A 96 11.61 14.64 -1.58
N HIS A 97 11.21 13.44 -1.16
CA HIS A 97 10.31 12.62 -1.98
C HIS A 97 8.93 13.28 -2.16
N ALA A 98 8.39 13.92 -1.13
CA ALA A 98 7.14 14.68 -1.24
C ALA A 98 7.26 15.84 -2.24
N LEU A 99 8.37 16.58 -2.20
CA LEU A 99 8.65 17.65 -3.18
C LEU A 99 8.77 17.11 -4.61
N VAL A 100 9.38 15.94 -4.80
CA VAL A 100 9.46 15.29 -6.11
C VAL A 100 8.07 14.91 -6.62
N LEU A 101 7.18 14.43 -5.75
CA LEU A 101 5.79 14.15 -6.12
C LEU A 101 5.04 15.43 -6.50
N ILE A 102 5.19 16.50 -5.72
CA ILE A 102 4.56 17.81 -6.02
C ILE A 102 5.04 18.37 -7.36
N ARG A 103 6.33 18.21 -7.70
CA ARG A 103 6.87 18.66 -8.99
C ARG A 103 6.40 17.85 -10.20
N ARG A 104 5.88 16.63 -9.98
CA ARG A 104 5.41 15.73 -11.04
C ARG A 104 3.89 15.80 -11.26
N LEU A 105 3.17 16.38 -10.29
CA LEU A 105 1.77 16.77 -10.39
C LEU A 105 1.63 18.02 -11.28
#